data_AF-A0A9E6W9V7-F1
#
_entry.id   AF-A0A9E6W9V7-F1
#
_cell.length_a   1.000
_cell.length_b   1.000
_cell.length_c   1.000
_cell.angle_alpha   90.00
_cell.angle_beta   90.00
_cell.angle_gamma   90.00
#
_symmetry.space_group_name_H-M   'P 1'
#
loop_
_entity.id
_entity.type
_entity.pdbx_description
1 polymer ?
#
loop_
_entity_poly.entity_id
_entity_poly.type
_entity_poly.pdbx_seq_one_letter_code
_entity_poly.pdbx_strand_id
1 'polypeptide(L)'
;MSKNRILKLLKKLHKWPAIIIAFFAIIFAFSGIIMNHRQFFSPVDVSRKLLPPNYTYKNWNLAAVRGSVQTGENETLIYGNIGIWKSND
;
A
#
# COMPACT_ATOMS: atom_id res chain seq x y z
N MET A 1 -19.41 -36.77 -23.81
CA MET A 1 -19.76 -36.75 -22.36
C MET A 1 -21.27 -36.51 -22.24
N SER A 2 -22.02 -37.30 -21.48
CA SER A 2 -23.50 -37.14 -21.38
C SER A 2 -23.87 -35.75 -20.83
N LYS A 3 -24.88 -35.08 -21.43
CA LYS A 3 -25.38 -33.75 -21.02
C LYS A 3 -25.66 -33.67 -19.52
N ASN A 4 -26.14 -34.76 -18.93
CA ASN A 4 -26.44 -34.85 -17.49
C ASN A 4 -25.18 -34.76 -16.61
N ARG A 5 -24.03 -35.21 -17.11
CA ARG A 5 -22.75 -35.12 -16.39
C ARG A 5 -22.21 -33.68 -16.39
N ILE A 6 -22.34 -32.98 -17.52
CA ILE A 6 -21.96 -31.57 -17.67
C ILE A 6 -22.80 -30.69 -16.75
N LEU A 7 -24.13 -30.88 -16.73
CA LEU A 7 -25.03 -30.14 -15.85
C LEU A 7 -24.70 -30.34 -14.35
N LYS A 8 -24.38 -31.57 -13.94
CA LYS A 8 -23.96 -31.86 -12.55
C LYS A 8 -22.64 -31.15 -12.19
N LEU A 9 -21.67 -31.12 -13.11
CA LEU A 9 -20.41 -30.42 -12.92
C LEU A 9 -20.62 -28.90 -12.80
N LEU A 10 -21.40 -28.30 -13.69
CA LEU A 10 -21.71 -26.87 -13.65
C LEU A 10 -22.42 -26.46 -12.36
N LYS A 11 -23.39 -27.26 -11.88
CA LYS A 11 -24.06 -27.00 -10.59
C LYS A 11 -23.08 -27.05 -9.41
N LYS A 12 -22.14 -28.01 -9.42
CA LYS A 12 -21.14 -28.14 -8.34
C LYS A 12 -20.13 -26.98 -8.37
N LEU A 13 -19.67 -26.59 -9.56
CA LEU A 13 -18.75 -25.47 -9.78
C LEU A 13 -19.41 -24.12 -9.50
N HIS A 14 -20.70 -23.97 -9.78
CA HIS A 14 -21.42 -22.76 -9.40
C HIS A 14 -21.63 -22.71 -7.89
N LYS A 15 -22.12 -23.78 -7.26
CA LYS A 15 -22.50 -23.73 -5.84
C LYS A 15 -21.32 -23.47 -4.90
N TRP A 16 -20.25 -24.25 -4.98
CA TRP A 16 -19.20 -24.22 -3.96
C TRP A 16 -18.19 -23.09 -4.17
N PRO A 17 -17.58 -22.93 -5.37
CA PRO A 17 -16.78 -21.76 -5.68
C PRO A 17 -17.51 -20.42 -5.53
N ALA A 18 -18.79 -20.31 -5.92
CA ALA A 18 -19.48 -19.02 -5.78
C ALA A 18 -19.64 -18.60 -4.32
N ILE A 19 -19.81 -19.52 -3.38
CA ILE A 19 -19.86 -19.18 -1.95
C ILE A 19 -18.52 -18.57 -1.50
N ILE A 20 -17.40 -19.18 -1.89
CA ILE A 20 -16.06 -18.67 -1.55
C ILE A 20 -15.83 -17.31 -2.21
N ILE A 21 -16.15 -17.18 -3.50
CA ILE A 21 -16.00 -15.92 -4.25
C ILE A 21 -16.88 -14.82 -3.66
N ALA A 22 -18.14 -15.13 -3.30
CA ALA A 22 -19.06 -14.17 -2.71
C ALA A 22 -18.53 -13.63 -1.37
N PHE A 23 -17.94 -14.49 -0.53
CA PHE A 23 -17.31 -14.07 0.72
C PHE A 23 -16.21 -13.02 0.47
N PHE A 24 -15.29 -13.28 -0.45
CA PHE A 24 -14.25 -12.31 -0.81
C PHE A 24 -14.81 -11.06 -1.49
N ALA A 25 -15.82 -11.20 -2.34
CA ALA A 25 -16.47 -10.07 -3.00
C ALA A 25 -17.13 -9.11 -2.01
N ILE A 26 -17.75 -9.63 -0.94
CA ILE A 26 -18.32 -8.82 0.14
C ILE A 26 -17.22 -8.04 0.87
N ILE A 27 -16.11 -8.70 1.21
CA ILE A 27 -14.97 -8.03 1.87
C ILE A 27 -14.38 -6.96 0.96
N PHE A 28 -14.26 -7.22 -0.34
CA PHE A 28 -13.76 -6.24 -1.31
C PHE A 28 -14.72 -5.06 -1.50
N ALA A 29 -16.03 -5.31 -1.52
CA ALA A 29 -17.02 -4.24 -1.55
C ALA A 29 -16.88 -3.34 -0.31
N PHE A 30 -16.75 -3.94 0.87
CA PHE A 30 -16.52 -3.19 2.11
C PHE A 30 -15.20 -2.41 2.09
N SER A 31 -14.11 -3.01 1.61
CA SER A 31 -12.84 -2.31 1.41
C SER A 31 -12.99 -1.12 0.47
N GLY A 32 -13.76 -1.25 -0.62
CA GLY A 32 -14.05 -0.16 -1.55
C GLY A 32 -14.76 1.02 -0.87
N ILE A 33 -15.72 0.74 0.02
CA ILE A 33 -16.37 1.78 0.82
C ILE A 33 -15.34 2.51 1.69
N ILE A 34 -14.50 1.78 2.42
CA ILE A 34 -13.45 2.38 3.26
C ILE A 34 -12.53 3.29 2.44
N MET A 35 -12.06 2.80 1.29
CA MET A 35 -11.14 3.53 0.43
C MET A 35 -11.76 4.78 -0.19
N ASN A 36 -13.03 4.71 -0.62
CA ASN A 36 -13.71 5.83 -1.25
C ASN A 36 -14.15 6.90 -0.24
N HIS A 37 -14.39 6.52 1.01
CA HIS A 37 -14.74 7.44 2.09
C HIS A 37 -13.56 7.79 3.00
N ARG A 38 -12.37 8.01 2.41
CA ARG A 38 -11.11 8.21 3.14
C ARG A 38 -11.15 9.27 4.25
N GLN A 39 -11.92 10.35 4.09
CA GLN A 39 -12.01 11.43 5.08
C GLN A 39 -12.74 11.00 6.35
N PHE A 40 -13.72 10.10 6.22
CA PHE A 40 -14.44 9.55 7.37
C PHE A 40 -13.54 8.63 8.20
N PHE A 41 -12.67 7.88 7.52
CA PHE A 41 -11.76 6.92 8.15
C PHE A 41 -10.38 7.49 8.52
N SER A 42 -10.02 8.71 8.08
CA SER A 42 -8.69 9.29 8.32
C SER A 42 -8.28 9.46 9.78
N PRO A 43 -9.19 9.63 10.77
CA PRO A 43 -8.79 9.68 12.17
C PRO A 43 -8.37 8.32 12.75
N VAL A 44 -8.67 7.22 12.06
CA VAL A 44 -8.36 5.86 12.52
C VAL A 44 -6.97 5.47 12.04
N ASP A 45 -5.99 5.58 12.92
CA ASP A 45 -4.62 5.14 12.65
C ASP A 45 -4.38 3.68 13.05
N VAL A 46 -3.68 2.94 12.19
CA VAL A 46 -3.19 1.59 12.52
C VAL A 46 -1.80 1.71 13.16
N SER A 47 -1.65 1.12 14.35
CA SER A 47 -0.35 1.09 15.03
C SER A 47 0.71 0.44 14.14
N ARG A 48 1.84 1.11 13.95
CA ARG A 48 2.99 0.60 13.19
C ARG A 48 3.56 -0.72 13.75
N LYS A 49 3.25 -1.05 15.00
CA LYS A 49 3.58 -2.36 15.61
C LYS A 49 2.87 -3.54 14.94
N LEU A 50 1.72 -3.28 14.30
CA LEU A 50 0.95 -4.27 13.56
C LEU A 50 1.39 -4.39 12.09
N LEU A 51 2.23 -3.47 11.62
CA LEU A 51 2.74 -3.47 10.25
C LEU A 51 4.01 -4.32 10.14
N PRO A 52 4.33 -4.86 8.95
CA PRO A 52 5.59 -5.57 8.72
C PRO A 52 6.82 -4.72 9.08
N PRO A 53 7.98 -5.35 9.40
CA PRO A 53 9.19 -4.63 9.82
C PRO A 53 9.65 -3.52 8.87
N ASN A 54 9.36 -3.64 7.58
CA ASN A 54 9.70 -2.63 6.56
C ASN A 54 8.93 -1.31 6.72
N TYR A 55 7.84 -1.31 7.48
CA TYR A 55 7.05 -0.12 7.84
C TYR A 55 7.50 0.50 9.17
N THR A 56 8.48 -0.11 9.83
CA THR A 56 9.11 0.47 11.02
C THR A 56 10.23 1.42 10.61
N TYR A 57 10.26 2.60 11.23
CA TYR A 57 11.35 3.53 11.04
C TYR A 57 12.59 3.02 11.78
N LYS A 58 13.56 2.45 11.06
CA LYS A 58 14.92 2.20 11.55
C LYS A 58 15.86 3.13 10.82
N ASN A 59 16.46 4.09 11.53
CA ASN A 59 17.35 5.11 10.96
C ASN A 59 16.74 5.88 9.77
N TRP A 60 15.41 6.01 9.74
CA TRP A 60 14.70 6.70 8.66
C TRP A 60 14.81 8.21 8.85
N ASN A 61 15.59 8.86 7.99
CA ASN A 61 15.77 10.30 8.02
C ASN A 61 14.70 11.06 7.21
N LEU A 62 13.57 10.45 6.81
CA LEU A 62 12.56 11.07 5.93
C LEU A 62 13.11 11.50 4.55
N ALA A 63 14.17 10.84 4.07
CA ALA A 63 14.96 11.32 2.94
C ALA A 63 15.45 12.77 3.15
N ALA A 64 15.78 13.14 4.40
CA ALA A 64 16.32 14.46 4.75
C ALA A 64 17.58 14.79 3.94
N VAL A 65 18.40 13.78 3.66
CA VAL A 65 19.54 13.87 2.75
C VAL A 65 19.34 12.84 1.64
N ARG A 66 19.16 13.33 0.41
CA ARG A 66 19.13 12.52 -0.82
C ARG A 66 20.46 12.58 -1.56
N GLY A 67 21.16 13.70 -1.49
CA GLY A 67 22.46 13.87 -2.13
C GLY A 67 23.03 15.26 -1.91
N SER A 68 24.16 15.50 -2.55
CA SER A 68 24.83 16.79 -2.57
C SER A 68 25.29 17.14 -3.98
N VAL A 69 25.39 18.43 -4.29
CA VAL A 69 25.94 18.96 -5.54
C VAL A 69 26.87 20.12 -5.23
N GLN A 70 28.06 20.12 -5.83
CA GLN A 70 28.95 21.28 -5.76
C GLN A 70 28.52 22.30 -6.81
N THR A 71 28.33 23.55 -6.38
CA THR A 71 27.92 24.66 -7.25
C THR A 71 29.01 25.72 -7.43
N GLY A 72 30.14 25.59 -6.73
CA GLY A 72 31.32 26.46 -6.81
C GLY A 72 32.52 25.83 -6.11
N GLU A 73 33.66 26.51 -6.08
CA GLU A 73 34.92 25.95 -5.52
C GLU A 73 34.78 25.47 -4.06
N ASN A 74 33.98 26.19 -3.25
CA ASN A 74 33.74 25.87 -1.83
C ASN A 74 32.26 25.84 -1.46
N GLU A 75 31.36 25.65 -2.44
CA GLU A 75 29.93 25.65 -2.17
C GLU A 75 29.31 24.30 -2.49
N THR A 76 28.81 23.63 -1.45
CA THR A 76 28.08 22.37 -1.58
C THR A 76 26.64 22.55 -1.13
N LEU A 77 25.70 22.23 -2.01
CA LEU A 77 24.29 22.14 -1.67
C LEU A 77 23.97 20.70 -1.30
N ILE A 78 23.45 20.50 -0.09
CA ILE A 78 22.88 19.23 0.37
C ILE A 78 21.37 19.34 0.18
N TYR A 79 20.74 18.34 -0.44
CA TYR A 79 19.31 18.37 -0.72
C TYR A 79 18.62 17.08 -0.32
N GLY A 80 17.34 17.19 0.03
CA GLY A 80 16.47 16.07 0.34
C GLY A 80 15.00 16.47 0.30
N ASN A 81 14.14 15.60 0.82
CA ASN A 81 12.68 15.81 0.80
C ASN A 81 12.19 16.93 1.73
N ILE A 82 13.03 17.38 2.66
CA ILE A 82 12.65 18.40 3.65
C ILE A 82 13.34 19.75 3.40
N GLY A 83 14.11 19.89 2.31
CA GLY A 83 14.75 21.16 1.95
C GLY A 83 16.09 21.03 1.24
N ILE A 84 16.72 22.19 1.04
CA ILE A 84 18.08 22.34 0.52
C ILE A 84 18.86 23.18 1.53
N TRP A 85 20.06 22.74 1.91
CA TRP A 85 20.97 23.45 2.79
C TRP A 85 22.26 23.73 2.05
N LYS A 86 22.81 24.92 2.28
CA LYS A 86 24.10 25.35 1.75
C LYS A 86 25.17 25.13 2.82
N SER A 87 26.23 24.42 2.45
CA SER A 87 27.45 24.27 3.24
C SER A 87 28.60 24.97 2.53
N ASN A 88 29.37 25.74 3.29
CA ASN A 88 30.59 26.39 2.84
C ASN A 88 31.72 25.80 3.68
N ASP A 89 32.41 24.79 3.15
CA ASP A 89 33.64 24.28 3.77
C ASP A 89 34.85 25.13 3.35
#